data_AF-A0A135TD84-F1
#
_entry.id   AF-A0A135TD84-F1
#
_cell.length_a   1.000
_cell.length_b   1.000
_cell.length_c   1.000
_cell.angle_alpha   90.00
_cell.angle_beta   90.00
_cell.angle_gamma   90.00
#
_symmetry.space_group_name_H-M   'P 1'
#
loop_
_entity.id
_entity.type
_entity.pdbx_description
1 polymer ?
#
loop_
_entity_poly.entity_id
_entity_poly.type
_entity_poly.pdbx_seq_one_letter_code
_entity_poly.pdbx_strand_id
1 'polypeptide(L)'
;MLGFPSRLLMSEDTPNQDPKVKPSTKTAIELWGLYSYNLHKATYKGLNKLKGRENKRNFIIGRGSLTGMHRYAGLWTGDNGSSWDFWRISVAQVIALGYSGMTIAGVDMGGFTPDPDKELNPPQWCDPELLIRWYTGAFLLPWYRNHYIQHFGKKNFQEPWQYTYAFQNYSQALQGSSEDVYNLYMSVEPICRYYVQLRYSLMQVLYDTMFENLINGLPIARAMLITDPEDTTLFNANDDFIDNQYLLGHNILVCPVLNPGVNHRPVYLPGSDQWYPLNLRIDVQNQGKDPQRVKHAANLEQSHYSMYLDDGVSRDSAPADLPQHRYPHAATSTTSEAKSYFREVKIHQEYDGALRIVKLSHPWNLFNASPLIGDTYQLALWTEKCTAPSASDDVSVSFQDRDGNSITNSGLTYEYTPSRGVLTVYVPVALVPNLQNQLPGLVSPEDHFVSIRVSGLP
;
A
#
# COMPACT_ATOMS: atom_id res chain seq x y z
N MET A 1 14.59 -48.75 -1.20
CA MET A 1 15.00 -47.36 -1.52
C MET A 1 14.02 -46.84 -2.56
N LEU A 2 12.91 -46.23 -2.14
CA LEU A 2 11.96 -45.60 -3.05
C LEU A 2 12.69 -44.39 -3.64
N GLY A 3 13.06 -44.48 -4.91
CA GLY A 3 13.87 -43.46 -5.58
C GLY A 3 13.25 -42.08 -5.42
N PHE A 4 14.08 -41.11 -5.06
CA PHE A 4 13.71 -39.69 -5.01
C PHE A 4 12.92 -39.33 -6.28
N PRO A 5 11.80 -38.57 -6.19
CA PRO A 5 10.96 -38.26 -7.35
C PRO A 5 11.69 -37.44 -8.44
N SER A 6 12.96 -37.05 -8.22
CA SER A 6 13.80 -36.27 -9.13
C SER A 6 13.91 -36.85 -10.53
N ARG A 7 13.85 -38.18 -10.70
CA ARG A 7 13.96 -38.85 -12.02
C ARG A 7 12.62 -39.08 -12.72
N LEU A 8 11.51 -38.73 -12.08
CA LEU A 8 10.19 -38.83 -12.73
C LEU A 8 10.19 -37.91 -13.95
N LEU A 9 9.86 -38.46 -15.12
CA LEU A 9 9.69 -37.65 -16.32
C LEU A 9 8.33 -36.95 -16.27
N MET A 10 8.37 -35.63 -16.38
CA MET A 10 7.20 -34.75 -16.38
C MET A 10 7.19 -33.94 -17.67
N SER A 11 6.01 -33.67 -18.21
CA SER A 11 5.84 -32.78 -19.36
C SER A 11 6.32 -31.37 -19.00
N GLU A 12 7.19 -30.79 -19.82
CA GLU A 12 7.57 -29.39 -19.65
C GLU A 12 6.45 -28.45 -20.11
N ASP A 13 6.39 -27.24 -19.53
CA ASP A 13 5.37 -26.21 -19.83
C ASP A 13 5.91 -25.15 -20.82
N THR A 14 6.81 -25.55 -21.73
CA THR A 14 7.33 -24.68 -22.78
C THR A 14 6.17 -24.29 -23.70
N PRO A 15 5.96 -22.99 -24.00
CA PRO A 15 4.89 -22.56 -24.90
C PRO A 15 5.07 -23.19 -26.28
N ASN A 16 4.26 -24.21 -26.60
CA ASN A 16 4.24 -24.82 -27.92
C ASN A 16 3.07 -24.22 -28.73
N GLN A 17 3.39 -23.63 -29.88
CA GLN A 17 2.37 -23.03 -30.75
C GLN A 17 1.60 -24.05 -31.59
N ASP A 18 2.10 -25.29 -31.71
CA ASP A 18 1.37 -26.37 -32.38
C ASP A 18 0.70 -27.31 -31.35
N PRO A 19 -0.64 -27.27 -31.20
CA PRO A 19 -1.37 -28.13 -30.27
C PRO A 19 -1.30 -29.63 -30.64
N LYS A 20 -0.81 -29.98 -31.83
CA LYS A 20 -0.62 -31.38 -32.26
C LYS A 20 0.70 -31.98 -31.80
N VAL A 21 1.67 -31.17 -31.40
CA VAL A 21 2.98 -31.63 -30.95
C VAL A 21 2.93 -31.87 -29.44
N LYS A 22 3.18 -33.12 -29.02
CA LYS A 22 3.25 -33.46 -27.60
C LYS A 22 4.38 -32.66 -26.92
N PRO A 23 4.15 -32.12 -25.71
CA PRO A 23 5.21 -31.48 -24.94
C PRO A 23 6.36 -32.45 -24.71
N SER A 24 7.60 -31.97 -24.77
CA SER A 24 8.75 -32.79 -24.40
C SER A 24 8.72 -33.10 -22.90
N THR A 25 9.42 -34.15 -22.48
CA THR A 25 9.50 -34.52 -21.06
C THR A 25 10.90 -34.24 -20.50
N LYS A 26 10.92 -33.78 -19.25
CA LYS A 26 12.14 -33.51 -18.47
C LYS A 26 12.04 -34.20 -17.12
N THR A 27 13.17 -34.40 -16.46
CA THR A 27 13.19 -34.94 -15.10
C THR A 27 12.59 -33.93 -14.12
N ALA A 28 11.88 -34.40 -13.09
CA ALA A 28 11.23 -33.52 -12.11
C ALA A 28 12.21 -32.58 -11.40
N ILE A 29 13.49 -32.97 -11.26
CA ILE A 29 14.52 -32.09 -10.68
C ILE A 29 14.85 -30.91 -11.59
N GLU A 30 14.86 -31.10 -12.92
CA GLU A 30 15.06 -30.00 -13.88
C GLU A 30 13.89 -29.00 -13.84
N LEU A 31 12.69 -29.47 -13.48
CA LEU A 31 11.47 -28.65 -13.43
C LEU A 31 11.07 -28.22 -12.01
N TRP A 32 11.85 -28.54 -10.98
CA TRP A 32 11.42 -28.39 -9.57
C TRP A 32 10.96 -26.97 -9.23
N GLY A 33 11.73 -25.96 -9.66
CA GLY A 33 11.39 -24.55 -9.45
C GLY A 33 10.10 -24.09 -10.13
N LEU A 34 9.66 -24.80 -11.18
CA LEU A 34 8.42 -24.52 -11.90
C LEU A 34 7.18 -25.13 -11.23
N TYR A 35 7.34 -26.00 -10.23
CA TYR A 35 6.19 -26.66 -9.58
C TYR A 35 5.20 -25.63 -9.02
N SER A 36 5.66 -24.75 -8.13
CA SER A 36 4.80 -23.72 -7.54
C SER A 36 4.37 -22.69 -8.58
N TYR A 37 5.24 -22.31 -9.52
CA TYR A 37 4.89 -21.40 -10.61
C TYR A 37 3.70 -21.93 -11.42
N ASN A 38 3.74 -23.20 -11.81
CA ASN A 38 2.69 -23.86 -12.57
C ASN A 38 1.41 -24.04 -11.75
N LEU A 39 1.52 -24.29 -10.45
CA LEU A 39 0.36 -24.32 -9.55
C LEU A 39 -0.34 -22.96 -9.53
N HIS A 40 0.38 -21.85 -9.37
CA HIS A 40 -0.20 -20.50 -9.40
C HIS A 40 -0.82 -20.18 -10.76
N LYS A 41 -0.12 -20.48 -11.86
CA LYS A 41 -0.61 -20.30 -13.24
C LYS A 41 -1.88 -21.12 -13.50
N ALA A 42 -1.92 -22.37 -13.06
CA ALA A 42 -3.08 -23.25 -13.21
C ALA A 42 -4.27 -22.74 -12.40
N THR A 43 -4.07 -22.34 -11.14
CA THR A 43 -5.11 -21.75 -10.29
C THR A 43 -5.68 -20.48 -10.93
N TYR A 44 -4.83 -19.56 -11.38
CA TYR A 44 -5.23 -18.33 -12.07
C TYR A 44 -6.08 -18.63 -13.32
N LYS A 45 -5.60 -19.52 -14.20
CA LYS A 45 -6.34 -19.92 -15.41
C LYS A 45 -7.65 -20.65 -15.09
N GLY A 46 -7.67 -21.45 -14.03
CA GLY A 46 -8.86 -22.16 -13.56
C GLY A 46 -9.94 -21.21 -13.08
N LEU A 47 -9.58 -20.23 -12.25
CA LEU A 47 -10.50 -19.20 -11.76
C LEU A 47 -11.11 -18.38 -12.91
N ASN A 48 -10.33 -18.06 -13.95
CA ASN A 48 -10.81 -17.33 -15.13
C ASN A 48 -11.80 -18.11 -16.00
N LYS A 49 -11.93 -19.44 -15.82
CA LYS A 49 -12.91 -20.27 -16.53
C LYS A 49 -14.24 -20.39 -15.79
N LEU A 50 -14.32 -19.92 -14.54
CA LEU A 50 -15.55 -20.00 -13.76
C LEU A 50 -16.52 -18.92 -14.23
N LYS A 51 -17.70 -19.32 -14.71
CA LYS A 51 -18.75 -18.39 -15.17
C LYS A 51 -19.09 -17.31 -14.13
N GLY A 52 -19.14 -17.65 -12.83
CA GLY A 52 -19.40 -16.68 -11.75
C GLY A 52 -18.28 -15.66 -11.48
N ARG A 53 -17.14 -15.81 -12.18
CA ARG A 53 -15.96 -14.94 -12.09
C ARG A 53 -15.61 -14.29 -13.44
N GLU A 54 -16.53 -14.29 -14.40
CA GLU A 54 -16.34 -13.58 -15.66
C GLU A 54 -16.02 -12.09 -15.39
N ASN A 55 -14.99 -11.58 -16.07
CA ASN A 55 -14.41 -10.24 -15.89
C ASN A 55 -13.97 -9.88 -14.45
N LYS A 56 -13.82 -10.83 -13.51
CA LYS A 56 -13.35 -10.54 -12.15
C LYS A 56 -11.86 -10.78 -12.00
N ARG A 57 -11.14 -9.88 -11.32
CA ARG A 57 -9.75 -10.10 -10.93
C ARG A 57 -9.63 -11.22 -9.92
N ASN A 58 -8.49 -11.90 -9.96
CA ASN A 58 -8.16 -12.94 -9.01
C ASN A 58 -7.28 -12.39 -7.89
N PHE A 59 -7.54 -12.88 -6.70
CA PHE A 59 -6.68 -12.70 -5.55
C PHE A 59 -6.19 -14.08 -5.14
N ILE A 60 -4.93 -14.36 -5.43
CA ILE A 60 -4.30 -15.66 -5.18
C ILE A 60 -3.03 -15.39 -4.38
N ILE A 61 -2.81 -16.16 -3.31
CA ILE A 61 -1.56 -16.16 -2.56
C ILE A 61 -0.94 -17.53 -2.64
N GLY A 62 0.36 -17.54 -2.87
CA GLY A 62 1.19 -18.73 -3.00
C GLY A 62 2.31 -18.81 -1.97
N ARG A 63 2.89 -20.00 -1.81
CA ARG A 63 4.18 -20.20 -1.13
C ARG A 63 5.23 -20.68 -2.12
N GLY A 64 6.35 -19.97 -2.16
CA GLY A 64 7.49 -20.27 -3.02
C GLY A 64 7.16 -20.10 -4.50
N SER A 65 8.08 -19.54 -5.28
CA SER A 65 7.93 -19.54 -6.74
C SER A 65 9.20 -19.11 -7.44
N LEU A 66 9.10 -18.98 -8.76
CA LEU A 66 10.12 -18.42 -9.63
C LEU A 66 9.68 -17.04 -10.16
N THR A 67 10.64 -16.30 -10.72
CA THR A 67 10.41 -15.05 -11.45
C THR A 67 9.29 -15.19 -12.48
N GLY A 68 8.42 -14.18 -12.55
CA GLY A 68 7.25 -14.16 -13.42
C GLY A 68 5.98 -14.69 -12.77
N MET A 69 6.04 -15.27 -11.57
CA MET A 69 4.86 -15.68 -10.82
C MET A 69 3.95 -14.51 -10.44
N HIS A 70 4.50 -13.30 -10.24
CA HIS A 70 3.74 -12.08 -9.91
C HIS A 70 2.55 -11.80 -10.85
N ARG A 71 2.56 -12.35 -12.08
CA ARG A 71 1.44 -12.26 -13.04
C ARG A 71 0.19 -13.01 -12.59
N TYR A 72 0.32 -13.94 -11.65
CA TYR A 72 -0.74 -14.89 -11.28
C TYR A 72 -1.13 -14.81 -9.81
N ALA A 73 -0.19 -14.48 -8.93
CA ALA A 73 -0.39 -14.53 -7.49
C ALA A 73 0.59 -13.61 -6.74
N GLY A 74 0.23 -13.23 -5.52
CA GLY A 74 1.15 -12.68 -4.52
C GLY A 74 1.80 -13.79 -3.69
N LEU A 75 2.84 -13.45 -2.93
CA LEU A 75 3.53 -14.36 -2.03
C LEU A 75 3.32 -13.98 -0.56
N TRP A 76 3.49 -14.95 0.33
CA TRP A 76 3.89 -14.65 1.70
C TRP A 76 5.21 -15.36 2.02
N THR A 77 5.96 -14.83 3.00
CA THR A 77 7.32 -15.28 3.34
C THR A 77 7.39 -16.61 4.07
N GLY A 78 6.25 -17.26 4.34
CA GLY A 78 6.20 -18.59 4.95
C GLY A 78 6.01 -18.54 6.47
N ASP A 79 6.43 -19.63 7.11
CA ASP A 79 6.09 -19.96 8.48
C ASP A 79 7.12 -19.33 9.43
N ASN A 80 6.95 -18.05 9.78
CA ASN A 80 7.82 -17.31 10.70
C ASN A 80 7.50 -17.58 12.19
N GLY A 81 8.43 -17.20 13.07
CA GLY A 81 8.27 -17.28 14.54
C GLY A 81 7.91 -15.94 15.16
N SER A 82 7.33 -15.98 16.37
CA SER A 82 6.95 -14.80 17.16
C SER A 82 8.17 -14.19 17.87
N SER A 83 9.21 -13.81 17.11
CA SER A 83 10.48 -13.30 17.64
C SER A 83 10.91 -11.99 16.98
N TRP A 84 11.78 -11.26 17.67
CA TRP A 84 12.34 -10.01 17.14
C TRP A 84 13.26 -10.24 15.95
N ASP A 85 13.96 -11.38 15.87
CA ASP A 85 14.74 -11.75 14.69
C ASP A 85 13.85 -11.93 13.46
N PHE A 86 12.71 -12.60 13.63
CA PHE A 86 11.74 -12.74 12.56
C PHE A 86 11.10 -11.41 12.18
N TRP A 87 10.88 -10.50 13.12
CA TRP A 87 10.43 -9.15 12.79
C TRP A 87 11.48 -8.38 11.98
N ARG A 88 12.74 -8.35 12.42
CA ARG A 88 13.85 -7.71 11.69
C ARG A 88 13.93 -8.21 10.24
N ILE A 89 14.01 -9.52 10.06
CA ILE A 89 14.16 -10.10 8.71
C ILE A 89 12.89 -9.95 7.85
N SER A 90 11.71 -9.78 8.44
CA SER A 90 10.45 -9.66 7.70
C SER A 90 10.43 -8.46 6.76
N VAL A 91 10.89 -7.29 7.22
CA VAL A 91 10.94 -6.08 6.40
C VAL A 91 11.92 -6.28 5.24
N ALA A 92 13.14 -6.72 5.55
CA ALA A 92 14.18 -7.03 4.59
C ALA A 92 13.71 -8.03 3.51
N GLN A 93 13.03 -9.10 3.90
CA GLN A 93 12.51 -10.11 2.98
C GLN A 93 11.49 -9.55 1.99
N VAL A 94 10.55 -8.73 2.48
CA VAL A 94 9.48 -8.20 1.62
C VAL A 94 10.03 -7.21 0.61
N ILE A 95 10.94 -6.32 1.02
CA ILE A 95 11.55 -5.37 0.09
C ILE A 95 12.52 -6.07 -0.90
N ALA A 96 13.22 -7.11 -0.48
CA ALA A 96 14.08 -7.91 -1.37
C ALA A 96 13.25 -8.67 -2.41
N LEU A 97 12.11 -9.26 -2.00
CA LEU A 97 11.16 -9.85 -2.93
C LEU A 97 10.63 -8.80 -3.91
N GLY A 98 10.23 -7.63 -3.42
CA GLY A 98 9.82 -6.50 -4.24
C GLY A 98 10.87 -6.16 -5.30
N TYR A 99 12.11 -5.93 -4.87
CA TYR A 99 13.25 -5.63 -5.74
C TYR A 99 13.48 -6.71 -6.81
N SER A 100 13.24 -7.99 -6.49
CA SER A 100 13.34 -9.10 -7.44
C SER A 100 12.15 -9.25 -8.41
N GLY A 101 11.19 -8.32 -8.38
CA GLY A 101 9.98 -8.33 -9.21
C GLY A 101 8.82 -9.15 -8.62
N MET A 102 8.90 -9.54 -7.35
CA MET A 102 7.81 -10.15 -6.58
C MET A 102 7.17 -9.08 -5.69
N THR A 103 6.42 -8.17 -6.33
CA THR A 103 6.03 -6.88 -5.77
C THR A 103 4.85 -6.93 -4.81
N ILE A 104 4.05 -8.01 -4.85
CA ILE A 104 3.01 -8.29 -3.87
C ILE A 104 3.51 -9.44 -2.98
N ALA A 105 4.13 -9.06 -1.86
CA ALA A 105 4.60 -9.99 -0.84
C ALA A 105 4.33 -9.44 0.57
N GLY A 106 4.26 -10.33 1.56
CA GLY A 106 4.30 -9.94 2.97
C GLY A 106 4.52 -11.09 3.92
N VAL A 107 4.33 -10.78 5.20
CA VAL A 107 4.68 -11.65 6.31
C VAL A 107 3.45 -11.96 7.16
N ASP A 108 3.55 -13.01 7.96
CA ASP A 108 2.58 -13.28 9.02
C ASP A 108 2.92 -12.43 10.24
N MET A 109 2.18 -11.32 10.38
CA MET A 109 2.32 -10.41 11.50
C MET A 109 2.00 -11.11 12.81
N GLY A 110 2.76 -10.84 13.85
CA GLY A 110 2.67 -11.56 15.12
C GLY A 110 3.40 -12.90 15.12
N GLY A 111 3.85 -13.39 13.96
CA GLY A 111 4.56 -14.65 13.79
C GLY A 111 3.59 -15.83 13.68
N PHE A 112 3.81 -16.69 12.69
CA PHE A 112 2.98 -17.87 12.46
C PHE A 112 3.09 -18.87 13.62
N THR A 113 4.31 -19.18 14.04
CA THR A 113 4.64 -20.05 15.19
C THR A 113 5.05 -19.22 16.41
N PRO A 114 5.13 -19.82 17.62
CA PRO A 114 5.76 -19.21 18.78
C PRO A 114 7.20 -18.79 18.50
N ASP A 115 7.80 -18.07 19.44
CA ASP A 115 9.23 -17.80 19.40
C ASP A 115 10.02 -19.14 19.40
N PRO A 116 10.77 -19.49 18.34
CA PRO A 116 11.41 -20.79 18.21
C PRO A 116 12.56 -21.01 19.20
N ASP A 117 13.13 -19.91 19.72
CA ASP A 117 14.27 -19.94 20.64
C ASP A 117 13.82 -19.98 22.11
N LYS A 118 12.51 -19.88 22.36
CA LYS A 118 11.93 -20.01 23.70
C LYS A 118 11.28 -21.37 23.87
N GLU A 119 11.49 -21.97 25.04
CA GLU A 119 10.70 -23.13 25.44
C GLU A 119 9.21 -22.77 25.45
N LEU A 120 8.33 -23.77 25.27
CA LEU A 120 6.86 -23.65 25.32
C LEU A 120 6.37 -23.34 26.74
N ASN A 121 6.87 -22.27 27.34
CA ASN A 121 6.37 -21.72 28.59
C ASN A 121 5.35 -20.63 28.26
N PRO A 122 4.24 -20.54 29.02
CA PRO A 122 3.30 -19.44 28.85
C PRO A 122 4.02 -18.08 29.00
N PRO A 123 3.56 -17.04 28.29
CA PRO A 123 2.34 -16.99 27.48
C PRO A 123 2.48 -17.61 26.08
N GLN A 124 1.43 -18.35 25.66
CA GLN A 124 1.32 -18.95 24.33
C GLN A 124 0.71 -17.98 23.31
N TRP A 125 1.19 -16.74 23.27
CA TRP A 125 0.78 -15.73 22.28
C TRP A 125 1.98 -14.83 21.99
N CYS A 126 1.88 -14.02 20.93
CA CYS A 126 2.95 -13.08 20.60
C CYS A 126 3.14 -12.08 21.76
N ASP A 127 4.38 -11.67 22.02
CA ASP A 127 4.64 -10.58 22.96
C ASP A 127 3.85 -9.31 22.53
N PRO A 128 3.20 -8.59 23.46
CA PRO A 128 2.39 -7.42 23.13
C PRO A 128 3.19 -6.29 22.46
N GLU A 129 4.42 -6.01 22.90
CA GLU A 129 5.28 -5.01 22.25
C GLU A 129 5.58 -5.46 20.82
N LEU A 130 5.98 -6.72 20.63
CA LEU A 130 6.29 -7.28 19.33
C LEU A 130 5.09 -7.23 18.37
N LEU A 131 3.88 -7.58 18.83
CA LEU A 131 2.69 -7.49 17.99
C LEU A 131 2.40 -6.04 17.57
N ILE A 132 2.51 -5.10 18.51
CA ILE A 132 2.40 -3.66 18.22
C ILE A 132 3.43 -3.27 17.15
N ARG A 133 4.71 -3.69 17.29
CA ARG A 133 5.76 -3.36 16.32
C ARG A 133 5.50 -3.91 14.93
N TRP A 134 4.92 -5.11 14.82
CA TRP A 134 4.50 -5.66 13.53
C TRP A 134 3.38 -4.85 12.88
N TYR A 135 2.31 -4.54 13.61
CA TYR A 135 1.20 -3.74 13.07
C TYR A 135 1.66 -2.36 12.61
N THR A 136 2.46 -1.71 13.46
CA THR A 136 2.97 -0.36 13.21
C THR A 136 3.98 -0.29 12.07
N GLY A 137 4.82 -1.31 11.88
CA GLY A 137 5.87 -1.30 10.85
C GLY A 137 5.47 -1.96 9.53
N ALA A 138 4.44 -2.81 9.52
CA ALA A 138 3.99 -3.52 8.31
C ALA A 138 2.79 -2.85 7.61
N PHE A 139 2.20 -1.81 8.19
CA PHE A 139 0.92 -1.24 7.72
C PHE A 139 0.94 -0.68 6.29
N LEU A 140 2.11 -0.41 5.69
CA LEU A 140 2.25 -0.04 4.27
C LEU A 140 2.99 -1.09 3.43
N LEU A 141 3.28 -2.27 3.98
CA LEU A 141 3.69 -3.39 3.14
C LEU A 141 2.53 -3.82 2.24
N PRO A 142 2.80 -4.41 1.05
CA PRO A 142 1.77 -4.77 0.09
C PRO A 142 0.75 -5.76 0.66
N TRP A 143 1.19 -6.54 1.64
CA TRP A 143 0.44 -7.60 2.29
C TRP A 143 0.48 -7.43 3.82
N TYR A 144 -0.71 -7.27 4.41
CA TYR A 144 -0.90 -6.93 5.83
C TYR A 144 -1.83 -7.95 6.47
N ARG A 145 -1.31 -9.15 6.79
CA ARG A 145 -2.07 -10.29 7.33
C ARG A 145 -1.59 -10.65 8.75
N ASN A 146 -2.55 -10.80 9.65
CA ASN A 146 -2.36 -11.48 10.93
C ASN A 146 -2.75 -12.96 10.76
N HIS A 147 -1.79 -13.87 10.87
CA HIS A 147 -2.00 -15.32 10.73
C HIS A 147 -1.10 -16.07 11.69
N TYR A 148 -1.62 -17.15 12.26
CA TYR A 148 -0.91 -17.98 13.23
C TYR A 148 -1.43 -19.41 13.25
N ILE A 149 -0.62 -20.32 13.78
CA ILE A 149 -1.02 -21.70 14.05
C ILE A 149 -1.59 -21.85 15.45
N GLN A 150 -2.89 -22.16 15.53
CA GLN A 150 -3.53 -22.58 16.77
C GLN A 150 -3.29 -24.07 17.07
N HIS A 151 -3.15 -24.89 16.02
CA HIS A 151 -3.03 -26.35 16.13
C HIS A 151 -1.74 -26.79 16.83
N PHE A 152 -1.79 -27.92 17.55
CA PHE A 152 -0.71 -28.46 18.40
C PHE A 152 -0.30 -27.61 19.61
N GLY A 153 -1.22 -26.80 20.16
CA GLY A 153 -0.98 -26.09 21.43
C GLY A 153 0.11 -25.01 21.35
N LYS A 154 0.31 -24.45 20.15
CA LYS A 154 1.41 -23.51 19.88
C LYS A 154 1.02 -22.08 20.24
N LYS A 155 -0.09 -21.55 19.72
CA LYS A 155 -0.58 -20.20 20.04
C LYS A 155 -2.07 -20.18 20.34
N ASN A 156 -2.46 -19.49 21.41
CA ASN A 156 -3.85 -19.40 21.86
C ASN A 156 -4.66 -18.38 21.07
N PHE A 157 -4.05 -17.22 20.81
CA PHE A 157 -4.66 -16.12 20.07
C PHE A 157 -3.59 -15.23 19.43
N GLN A 158 -4.04 -14.34 18.54
CA GLN A 158 -3.23 -13.22 18.04
C GLN A 158 -4.08 -11.99 17.67
N GLU A 159 -5.38 -12.06 17.88
CA GLU A 159 -6.30 -10.98 17.62
C GLU A 159 -6.02 -9.83 18.60
N PRO A 160 -5.88 -8.56 18.14
CA PRO A 160 -5.45 -7.47 19.01
C PRO A 160 -6.31 -7.25 20.26
N TRP A 161 -7.63 -7.49 20.18
CA TRP A 161 -8.56 -7.33 21.31
C TRP A 161 -8.41 -8.41 22.40
N GLN A 162 -7.75 -9.53 22.11
CA GLN A 162 -7.56 -10.62 23.07
C GLN A 162 -6.53 -10.29 24.15
N TYR A 163 -5.64 -9.32 23.94
CA TYR A 163 -4.62 -8.95 24.92
C TYR A 163 -5.24 -8.37 26.20
N THR A 164 -6.29 -7.56 26.07
CA THR A 164 -7.05 -7.06 27.22
C THR A 164 -7.62 -8.21 28.06
N TYR A 165 -8.26 -9.17 27.40
CA TYR A 165 -8.80 -10.37 28.05
C TYR A 165 -7.69 -11.21 28.69
N ALA A 166 -6.57 -11.40 28.00
CA ALA A 166 -5.47 -12.22 28.47
C ALA A 166 -4.83 -11.63 29.75
N PHE A 167 -4.64 -10.32 29.81
CA PHE A 167 -4.16 -9.67 31.03
C PHE A 167 -5.15 -9.87 32.19
N GLN A 168 -6.45 -9.65 31.96
CA GLN A 168 -7.48 -9.77 33.00
C GLN A 168 -7.57 -11.18 33.59
N ASN A 169 -7.39 -12.23 32.78
CA ASN A 169 -7.60 -13.62 33.18
C ASN A 169 -6.31 -14.35 33.58
N TYR A 170 -5.15 -13.89 33.10
CA TYR A 170 -3.86 -14.57 33.31
C TYR A 170 -2.80 -13.66 33.95
N SER A 171 -3.15 -12.48 34.47
CA SER A 171 -2.21 -11.53 35.10
C SER A 171 -1.30 -12.17 36.17
N GLN A 172 -1.80 -13.15 36.92
CA GLN A 172 -0.99 -13.87 37.93
C GLN A 172 0.14 -14.72 37.33
N ALA A 173 -0.02 -15.18 36.09
CA ALA A 173 0.98 -15.94 35.34
C ALA A 173 1.91 -15.03 34.50
N LEU A 174 1.58 -13.75 34.35
CA LEU A 174 2.43 -12.77 33.71
C LEU A 174 3.43 -12.24 34.75
N GLN A 175 4.72 -12.29 34.45
CA GLN A 175 5.78 -11.79 35.33
C GLN A 175 5.68 -10.26 35.46
N GLY A 176 4.85 -9.79 36.39
CA GLY A 176 4.74 -8.38 36.73
C GLY A 176 3.32 -7.85 36.59
N SER A 177 2.65 -7.69 37.73
CA SER A 177 1.54 -6.76 37.93
C SER A 177 2.06 -5.31 38.07
N SER A 178 3.05 -4.92 37.27
CA SER A 178 3.48 -3.53 37.19
C SER A 178 2.53 -2.73 36.31
N GLU A 179 2.41 -1.43 36.59
CA GLU A 179 1.63 -0.49 35.80
C GLU A 179 2.06 -0.50 34.32
N ASP A 180 3.35 -0.71 34.05
CA ASP A 180 3.90 -0.79 32.69
C ASP A 180 3.37 -2.00 31.90
N VAL A 181 3.28 -3.18 32.52
CA VAL A 181 2.74 -4.38 31.85
C VAL A 181 1.24 -4.22 31.59
N TYR A 182 0.51 -3.66 32.55
CA TYR A 182 -0.90 -3.30 32.34
C TYR A 182 -1.07 -2.36 31.15
N ASN A 183 -0.34 -1.24 31.14
CA ASN A 183 -0.40 -0.24 30.09
C ASN A 183 -0.04 -0.83 28.73
N LEU A 184 0.98 -1.70 28.65
CA LEU A 184 1.38 -2.36 27.41
C LEU A 184 0.27 -3.24 26.85
N TYR A 185 -0.34 -4.10 27.67
CA TYR A 185 -1.43 -4.98 27.24
C TYR A 185 -2.68 -4.19 26.83
N MET A 186 -3.05 -3.15 27.58
CA MET A 186 -4.19 -2.29 27.24
C MET A 186 -3.94 -1.46 25.96
N SER A 187 -2.68 -1.23 25.59
CA SER A 187 -2.30 -0.44 24.41
C SER A 187 -2.38 -1.22 23.09
N VAL A 188 -2.37 -2.56 23.12
CA VAL A 188 -2.33 -3.38 21.89
C VAL A 188 -3.50 -3.09 20.97
N GLU A 189 -4.73 -3.19 21.47
CA GLU A 189 -5.94 -2.96 20.69
C GLU A 189 -6.03 -1.54 20.10
N PRO A 190 -5.92 -0.44 20.88
CA PRO A 190 -6.03 0.91 20.33
C PRO A 190 -4.93 1.24 19.31
N ILE A 191 -3.69 0.81 19.53
CA ILE A 191 -2.60 1.06 18.58
C ILE A 191 -2.82 0.25 17.30
N CYS A 192 -3.11 -1.05 17.39
CA CYS A 192 -3.39 -1.87 16.22
C CYS A 192 -4.58 -1.34 15.42
N ARG A 193 -5.66 -0.89 16.11
CA ARG A 193 -6.81 -0.23 15.48
C ARG A 193 -6.39 1.01 14.70
N TYR A 194 -5.59 1.89 15.31
CA TYR A 194 -5.11 3.11 14.68
C TYR A 194 -4.37 2.81 13.37
N TYR A 195 -3.44 1.85 13.34
CA TYR A 195 -2.70 1.53 12.09
C TYR A 195 -3.55 0.84 11.04
N VAL A 196 -4.52 0.01 11.44
CA VAL A 196 -5.51 -0.54 10.51
C VAL A 196 -6.28 0.61 9.88
N GLN A 197 -6.83 1.52 10.67
CA GLN A 197 -7.57 2.66 10.13
C GLN A 197 -6.69 3.59 9.29
N LEU A 198 -5.42 3.80 9.68
CA LEU A 198 -4.45 4.61 8.93
C LEU A 198 -4.19 4.00 7.56
N ARG A 199 -3.93 2.69 7.50
CA ARG A 199 -3.81 1.96 6.23
C ARG A 199 -5.05 2.13 5.36
N TYR A 200 -6.25 2.04 5.93
CA TYR A 200 -7.50 2.23 5.19
C TYR A 200 -7.67 3.67 4.68
N SER A 201 -7.23 4.68 5.46
CA SER A 201 -7.21 6.07 4.99
C SER A 201 -6.22 6.32 3.84
N LEU A 202 -5.19 5.47 3.72
CA LEU A 202 -4.17 5.50 2.67
C LEU A 202 -4.43 4.47 1.55
N MET A 203 -5.63 3.88 1.51
CA MET A 203 -5.93 2.79 0.56
C MET A 203 -5.77 3.24 -0.89
N GLN A 204 -6.16 4.47 -1.22
CA GLN A 204 -5.99 5.00 -2.57
C GLN A 204 -4.51 5.12 -2.95
N VAL A 205 -3.65 5.63 -2.07
CA VAL A 205 -2.20 5.73 -2.31
C VAL A 205 -1.58 4.35 -2.54
N LEU A 206 -1.97 3.35 -1.74
CA LEU A 206 -1.56 1.96 -1.94
C LEU A 206 -2.01 1.43 -3.30
N TYR A 207 -3.24 1.73 -3.71
CA TYR A 207 -3.80 1.28 -4.97
C TYR A 207 -3.14 1.95 -6.18
N ASP A 208 -2.86 3.25 -6.09
CA ASP A 208 -2.13 4.00 -7.12
C ASP A 208 -0.72 3.41 -7.30
N THR A 209 -0.05 3.06 -6.19
CA THR A 209 1.26 2.39 -6.27
C THR A 209 1.16 0.98 -6.87
N MET A 210 0.06 0.25 -6.63
CA MET A 210 -0.20 -1.04 -7.30
C MET A 210 -0.41 -0.85 -8.81
N PHE A 211 -1.08 0.23 -9.21
CA PHE A 211 -1.26 0.56 -10.61
C PHE A 211 0.06 0.97 -11.26
N GLU A 212 0.86 1.83 -10.64
CA GLU A 212 2.22 2.14 -11.10
C GLU A 212 3.04 0.87 -11.31
N ASN A 213 2.99 -0.07 -10.36
CA ASN A 213 3.67 -1.36 -10.48
C ASN A 213 3.27 -2.12 -11.74
N LEU A 214 2.00 -2.06 -12.14
CA LEU A 214 1.53 -2.67 -13.37
C LEU A 214 2.13 -2.01 -14.63
N ILE A 215 2.32 -0.68 -14.60
CA ILE A 215 2.84 0.10 -15.73
C ILE A 215 4.36 -0.07 -15.89
N ASN A 216 5.11 0.14 -14.80
CA ASN A 216 6.57 0.29 -14.85
C ASN A 216 7.33 -0.84 -14.11
N GLY A 217 6.63 -1.73 -13.41
CA GLY A 217 7.25 -2.84 -12.68
C GLY A 217 7.87 -2.46 -11.33
N LEU A 218 7.86 -1.19 -10.92
CA LEU A 218 8.43 -0.76 -9.65
C LEU A 218 7.65 -1.34 -8.47
N PRO A 219 8.32 -1.80 -7.39
CA PRO A 219 7.65 -2.39 -6.24
C PRO A 219 6.72 -1.40 -5.54
N ILE A 220 5.70 -1.94 -4.85
CA ILE A 220 4.78 -1.16 -4.03
C ILE A 220 5.51 -0.63 -2.78
N ALA A 221 6.08 -1.55 -1.99
CA ALA A 221 7.09 -1.22 -0.98
C ALA A 221 8.47 -1.33 -1.61
N ARG A 222 9.17 -0.20 -1.74
CA ARG A 222 10.46 -0.04 -2.40
C ARG A 222 11.60 -0.06 -1.39
N ALA A 223 12.62 -0.83 -1.70
CA ALA A 223 13.90 -0.73 -1.00
C ALA A 223 14.54 0.63 -1.28
N MET A 224 15.26 1.18 -0.30
CA MET A 224 15.91 2.50 -0.41
C MET A 224 16.87 2.60 -1.62
N LEU A 225 17.44 1.46 -2.05
CA LEU A 225 18.41 1.41 -3.15
C LEU A 225 17.84 1.67 -4.56
N ILE A 226 16.52 1.66 -4.73
CA ILE A 226 15.86 1.91 -6.04
C ILE A 226 15.02 3.19 -6.05
N THR A 227 15.10 3.99 -4.99
CA THR A 227 14.20 5.13 -4.81
C THR A 227 14.85 6.46 -5.13
N ASP A 228 16.17 6.55 -5.01
CA ASP A 228 16.94 7.73 -5.36
C ASP A 228 18.24 7.29 -6.07
N PRO A 229 18.35 7.47 -7.39
CA PRO A 229 19.55 7.10 -8.14
C PRO A 229 20.74 8.06 -7.92
N GLU A 230 20.51 9.26 -7.38
CA GLU A 230 21.54 10.27 -7.12
C GLU A 230 22.15 10.10 -5.72
N ASP A 231 21.45 9.42 -4.82
CA ASP A 231 21.92 9.15 -3.47
C ASP A 231 22.99 8.04 -3.40
N THR A 232 24.23 8.45 -3.61
CA THR A 232 25.40 7.58 -3.38
C THR A 232 25.75 7.39 -1.90
N THR A 233 25.19 8.20 -0.99
CA THR A 233 25.56 8.19 0.43
C THR A 233 24.93 7.04 1.19
N LEU A 234 23.81 6.50 0.70
CA LEU A 234 23.20 5.28 1.22
C LEU A 234 24.21 4.12 1.24
N PHE A 235 24.86 3.83 0.11
CA PHE A 235 25.81 2.71 0.01
C PHE A 235 27.17 2.98 0.67
N ASN A 236 27.64 4.23 0.61
CA ASN A 236 29.00 4.55 1.05
C ASN A 236 29.13 4.71 2.57
N ALA A 237 28.06 5.09 3.27
CA ALA A 237 28.14 5.45 4.68
C ALA A 237 26.89 5.10 5.51
N ASN A 238 25.82 4.60 4.90
CA ASN A 238 24.52 4.39 5.56
C ASN A 238 23.86 3.06 5.14
N ASP A 239 24.67 2.03 4.87
CA ASP A 239 24.20 0.72 4.40
C ASP A 239 23.35 -0.03 5.42
N ASP A 240 23.54 0.27 6.71
CA ASP A 240 22.69 -0.17 7.83
C ASP A 240 21.20 0.15 7.64
N PHE A 241 20.83 1.10 6.76
CA PHE A 241 19.43 1.49 6.53
C PHE A 241 18.77 0.80 5.32
N ILE A 242 19.51 0.00 4.56
CA ILE A 242 19.01 -0.63 3.33
C ILE A 242 17.86 -1.61 3.61
N ASP A 243 17.88 -2.27 4.76
CA ASP A 243 16.98 -3.38 5.09
C ASP A 243 16.01 -3.11 6.26
N ASN A 244 16.09 -1.92 6.87
CA ASN A 244 15.34 -1.57 8.07
C ASN A 244 14.38 -0.38 7.90
N GLN A 245 14.27 0.17 6.70
CA GLN A 245 13.30 1.20 6.31
C GLN A 245 12.97 1.02 4.83
N TYR A 246 11.80 1.52 4.42
CA TYR A 246 11.31 1.33 3.07
C TYR A 246 10.38 2.47 2.67
N LEU A 247 10.23 2.65 1.36
CA LEU A 247 9.32 3.63 0.78
C LEU A 247 8.05 2.95 0.28
N LEU A 248 6.88 3.53 0.55
CA LEU A 248 5.69 3.26 -0.24
C LEU A 248 5.72 4.21 -1.45
N GLY A 249 5.79 3.64 -2.66
CA GLY A 249 6.03 4.42 -3.86
C GLY A 249 7.35 5.18 -3.76
N HIS A 250 7.33 6.48 -4.02
CA HIS A 250 8.49 7.37 -3.86
C HIS A 250 8.36 8.33 -2.66
N ASN A 251 7.15 8.47 -2.10
CA ASN A 251 6.86 9.63 -1.27
C ASN A 251 6.66 9.33 0.22
N ILE A 252 6.44 8.08 0.65
CA ILE A 252 6.17 7.78 2.08
C ILE A 252 7.22 6.83 2.63
N LEU A 253 8.16 7.35 3.41
CA LEU A 253 9.19 6.60 4.10
C LEU A 253 8.64 6.04 5.41
N VAL A 254 8.69 4.73 5.55
CA VAL A 254 8.37 4.01 6.77
C VAL A 254 9.67 3.59 7.44
N CYS A 255 9.82 3.96 8.71
CA CYS A 255 10.98 3.63 9.54
C CYS A 255 10.58 2.76 10.74
N PRO A 256 10.34 1.45 10.56
CA PRO A 256 9.88 0.57 11.64
C PRO A 256 10.86 0.51 12.82
N VAL A 257 10.33 0.32 14.04
CA VAL A 257 11.15 -0.07 15.20
C VAL A 257 11.30 -1.58 15.21
N LEU A 258 12.53 -2.06 15.02
CA LEU A 258 12.84 -3.48 14.86
C LEU A 258 13.47 -4.15 16.08
N ASN A 259 13.66 -3.42 17.18
CA ASN A 259 14.33 -3.91 18.38
C ASN A 259 13.43 -3.74 19.63
N PRO A 260 13.49 -4.69 20.59
CA PRO A 260 12.69 -4.66 21.82
C PRO A 260 13.06 -3.50 22.74
N GLY A 261 12.07 -2.92 23.44
CA GLY A 261 12.27 -1.91 24.46
C GLY A 261 12.80 -0.57 23.95
N VAL A 262 12.76 -0.33 22.63
CA VAL A 262 13.32 0.87 22.01
C VAL A 262 12.24 1.94 21.81
N ASN A 263 12.53 3.17 22.25
CA ASN A 263 11.64 4.34 22.10
C ASN A 263 12.11 5.35 21.03
N HIS A 264 13.33 5.20 20.50
CA HIS A 264 13.86 6.01 19.40
C HIS A 264 14.84 5.19 18.56
N ARG A 265 14.93 5.49 17.27
CA ARG A 265 15.95 4.94 16.37
C ARG A 265 16.52 6.03 15.46
N PRO A 266 17.76 5.88 14.98
CA PRO A 266 18.21 6.68 13.85
C PRO A 266 17.37 6.35 12.61
N VAL A 267 17.22 7.33 11.73
CA VAL A 267 16.54 7.21 10.44
C VAL A 267 17.41 7.83 9.37
N TYR A 268 17.44 7.21 8.20
CA TYR A 268 18.13 7.76 7.05
C TYR A 268 17.14 8.50 6.15
N LEU A 269 17.46 9.75 5.83
CA LEU A 269 16.66 10.60 4.96
C LEU A 269 17.50 10.87 3.70
N PRO A 270 17.10 10.37 2.52
CA PRO A 270 17.74 10.71 1.26
C PRO A 270 17.86 12.23 1.09
N GLY A 271 19.05 12.70 0.71
CA GLY A 271 19.40 14.13 0.76
C GLY A 271 18.84 14.99 -0.38
N SER A 272 18.30 14.37 -1.44
CA SER A 272 17.70 15.05 -2.59
C SER A 272 16.34 15.70 -2.26
N ASP A 273 15.63 15.19 -1.25
CA ASP A 273 14.26 15.57 -0.93
C ASP A 273 14.09 16.25 0.43
N GLN A 274 12.99 17.00 0.59
CA GLN A 274 12.53 17.47 1.90
C GLN A 274 11.60 16.44 2.57
N TRP A 275 11.91 16.09 3.82
CA TRP A 275 11.22 15.04 4.56
C TRP A 275 10.42 15.55 5.76
N TYR A 276 9.10 15.44 5.67
CA TYR A 276 8.17 15.91 6.69
C TYR A 276 7.70 14.77 7.60
N PRO A 277 7.56 14.98 8.92
CA PRO A 277 6.84 14.04 9.79
C PRO A 277 5.37 13.94 9.38
N LEU A 278 4.92 12.73 9.03
CA LEU A 278 3.53 12.45 8.69
C LEU A 278 2.70 12.36 9.99
N ASN A 279 2.04 13.46 10.36
CA ASN A 279 1.21 13.55 11.57
C ASN A 279 -0.26 13.17 11.30
N LEU A 280 -0.52 12.02 10.65
CA LEU A 280 -1.88 11.52 10.47
C LEU A 280 -2.41 10.94 11.79
N ARG A 281 -2.89 11.79 12.69
CA ARG A 281 -3.69 11.33 13.83
C ARG A 281 -5.11 11.09 13.35
N ILE A 282 -5.60 9.88 13.57
CA ILE A 282 -7.03 9.61 13.51
C ILE A 282 -7.58 10.21 14.79
N ASP A 283 -8.65 10.99 14.69
CA ASP A 283 -9.32 11.56 15.85
C ASP A 283 -9.96 10.43 16.66
N VAL A 284 -9.15 9.84 17.53
CA VAL A 284 -9.59 8.97 18.61
C VAL A 284 -9.36 9.81 19.84
N GLN A 285 -10.44 10.41 20.35
CA GLN A 285 -10.44 11.32 21.49
C GLN A 285 -9.37 10.92 22.55
N ASN A 286 -8.38 11.78 22.76
CA ASN A 286 -7.39 11.71 23.85
C ASN A 286 -6.45 10.49 23.91
N GLN A 287 -5.67 10.15 22.87
CA GLN A 287 -4.50 9.27 23.08
C GLN A 287 -3.19 9.75 22.40
N GLY A 288 -2.31 10.33 23.22
CA GLY A 288 -0.88 9.96 23.25
C GLY A 288 0.05 10.48 22.15
N LYS A 289 1.35 10.30 22.38
CA LYS A 289 2.45 10.66 21.47
C LYS A 289 2.53 9.70 20.28
N ASP A 290 3.16 10.20 19.24
CA ASP A 290 3.28 9.66 17.89
C ASP A 290 3.65 8.17 17.84
N PRO A 291 2.75 7.27 17.40
CA PRO A 291 3.15 5.91 17.10
C PRO A 291 3.88 5.93 15.74
N GLN A 292 5.19 5.65 15.81
CA GLN A 292 6.17 5.48 14.72
C GLN A 292 6.29 6.58 13.65
N ARG A 293 7.54 6.91 13.34
CA ARG A 293 7.92 8.01 12.45
C ARG A 293 7.71 7.61 10.99
N VAL A 294 6.53 7.91 10.47
CA VAL A 294 6.31 7.93 9.02
C VAL A 294 6.78 9.30 8.53
N LYS A 295 7.60 9.32 7.49
CA LYS A 295 8.07 10.54 6.85
C LYS A 295 7.50 10.63 5.45
N HIS A 296 7.11 11.81 5.02
CA HIS A 296 6.64 12.06 3.66
C HIS A 296 7.66 12.94 2.94
N ALA A 297 8.12 12.50 1.78
CA ALA A 297 8.86 13.34 0.85
C ALA A 297 7.87 14.13 0.00
N ALA A 298 8.06 15.44 -0.07
CA ALA A 298 7.45 16.24 -1.13
C ALA A 298 8.47 16.31 -2.26
N ASN A 299 8.25 15.56 -3.34
CA ASN A 299 9.01 15.77 -4.56
C ASN A 299 8.55 17.11 -5.17
N LEU A 300 9.32 18.17 -4.94
CA LEU A 300 9.00 19.53 -5.38
C LEU A 300 9.12 19.70 -6.91
N GLU A 301 9.80 18.78 -7.59
CA GLU A 301 9.90 18.77 -9.06
C GLU A 301 8.66 18.13 -9.71
N GLN A 302 8.02 17.19 -9.03
CA GLN A 302 6.74 16.61 -9.43
C GLN A 302 5.58 17.49 -8.96
N SER A 303 5.25 18.48 -9.78
CA SER A 303 4.06 19.32 -9.62
C SER A 303 2.75 18.56 -9.86
N HIS A 304 2.76 17.23 -10.02
CA HIS A 304 1.56 16.46 -10.35
C HIS A 304 1.48 15.11 -9.62
N TYR A 305 0.25 14.70 -9.33
CA TYR A 305 -0.14 13.39 -8.82
C TYR A 305 -1.25 12.82 -9.69
N SER A 306 -1.15 11.54 -10.02
CA SER A 306 -2.19 10.79 -10.73
C SER A 306 -2.85 9.79 -9.80
N MET A 307 -4.15 9.99 -9.55
CA MET A 307 -4.99 9.03 -8.85
C MET A 307 -5.65 8.11 -9.88
N TYR A 308 -5.48 6.80 -9.74
CA TYR A 308 -6.09 5.81 -10.62
C TYR A 308 -7.36 5.24 -9.99
N LEU A 309 -8.48 5.47 -10.66
CA LEU A 309 -9.77 4.97 -10.23
C LEU A 309 -9.99 3.55 -10.70
N ASP A 310 -10.43 2.71 -9.77
CA ASP A 310 -10.70 1.32 -10.02
C ASP A 310 -11.92 0.85 -9.24
N ASP A 311 -12.68 -0.06 -9.84
CA ASP A 311 -13.91 -0.58 -9.24
C ASP A 311 -13.66 -1.72 -8.23
N GLY A 312 -12.39 -2.03 -7.96
CA GLY A 312 -11.95 -3.06 -7.03
C GLY A 312 -12.13 -4.50 -7.56
N VAL A 313 -12.84 -4.70 -8.66
CA VAL A 313 -13.38 -6.02 -9.04
C VAL A 313 -13.04 -6.40 -10.47
N SER A 314 -13.15 -5.49 -11.42
CA SER A 314 -13.10 -5.77 -12.86
C SER A 314 -11.66 -5.96 -13.34
N ARG A 315 -11.46 -6.90 -14.26
CA ARG A 315 -10.13 -7.14 -14.85
C ARG A 315 -9.74 -6.09 -15.89
N ASP A 316 -10.72 -5.56 -16.61
CA ASP A 316 -10.48 -4.67 -17.76
C ASP A 316 -10.40 -3.18 -17.39
N SER A 317 -10.04 -2.88 -16.13
CA SER A 317 -9.91 -1.50 -15.62
C SER A 317 -8.58 -0.82 -15.97
N ALA A 318 -7.61 -1.55 -16.54
CA ALA A 318 -6.24 -1.09 -16.81
C ALA A 318 -5.98 -0.67 -18.28
N PRO A 319 -4.99 0.22 -18.56
CA PRO A 319 -4.67 0.80 -19.88
C PRO A 319 -4.63 -0.25 -21.00
N ALA A 320 -5.43 -0.05 -22.05
CA ALA A 320 -5.62 -1.04 -23.13
C ALA A 320 -4.36 -1.28 -23.98
N ASP A 321 -3.37 -0.40 -23.84
CA ASP A 321 -2.04 -0.45 -24.44
C ASP A 321 -1.01 -1.20 -23.58
N LEU A 322 -1.38 -1.67 -22.38
CA LEU A 322 -0.48 -2.45 -21.54
C LEU A 322 -0.21 -3.84 -22.12
N PRO A 323 0.98 -4.42 -21.84
CA PRO A 323 1.36 -5.74 -22.34
C PRO A 323 0.35 -6.86 -22.06
N GLN A 324 -0.46 -6.74 -21.00
CA GLN A 324 -1.51 -7.69 -20.63
C GLN A 324 -2.73 -7.70 -21.59
N HIS A 325 -2.95 -6.64 -22.36
CA HIS A 325 -4.02 -6.53 -23.36
C HIS A 325 -3.58 -6.92 -24.77
N ARG A 326 -2.34 -7.38 -24.94
CA ARG A 326 -1.78 -7.88 -26.22
C ARG A 326 -2.53 -9.11 -26.79
N TYR A 327 -3.43 -9.70 -26.01
CA TYR A 327 -4.39 -10.73 -26.45
C TYR A 327 -5.82 -10.19 -26.31
N PRO A 328 -6.46 -9.71 -27.39
CA PRO A 328 -7.80 -9.15 -27.32
C PRO A 328 -8.82 -10.22 -26.91
N HIS A 329 -9.61 -9.93 -25.87
CA HIS A 329 -10.86 -10.65 -25.62
C HIS A 329 -11.94 -10.13 -26.57
N ALA A 330 -12.89 -11.01 -26.95
CA ALA A 330 -13.99 -10.65 -27.83
C ALA A 330 -14.73 -9.44 -27.23
N ALA A 331 -14.64 -8.31 -27.92
CA ALA A 331 -15.28 -7.06 -27.52
C ALA A 331 -16.80 -7.19 -27.67
N THR A 332 -17.47 -7.55 -26.58
CA THR A 332 -18.93 -7.47 -26.47
C THR A 332 -19.30 -6.77 -25.17
N SER A 333 -18.83 -5.53 -24.99
CA SER A 333 -19.39 -4.61 -24.01
C SER A 333 -19.98 -3.43 -24.75
N THR A 334 -21.30 -3.29 -24.69
CA THR A 334 -22.08 -2.15 -25.21
C THR A 334 -22.45 -1.16 -24.11
N THR A 335 -21.84 -1.27 -22.93
CA THR A 335 -22.09 -0.39 -21.78
C THR A 335 -21.19 0.84 -21.82
N SER A 336 -21.67 1.89 -21.15
CA SER A 336 -21.06 3.21 -20.95
C SER A 336 -19.75 3.15 -20.13
N GLU A 337 -18.80 2.31 -20.55
CA GLU A 337 -17.59 1.98 -19.81
C GLU A 337 -16.42 2.85 -20.25
N ALA A 338 -15.90 3.61 -19.30
CA ALA A 338 -14.65 4.34 -19.45
C ALA A 338 -13.49 3.34 -19.62
N LYS A 339 -12.89 3.34 -20.82
CA LYS A 339 -11.62 2.66 -21.10
C LYS A 339 -10.55 3.29 -20.22
N SER A 340 -9.71 2.49 -19.61
CA SER A 340 -8.57 2.84 -18.74
C SER A 340 -7.80 4.16 -18.88
N TYR A 341 -7.65 4.77 -20.06
CA TYR A 341 -7.13 6.15 -20.14
C TYR A 341 -8.08 7.21 -19.54
N PHE A 342 -9.32 6.80 -19.28
CA PHE A 342 -10.42 7.56 -18.73
C PHE A 342 -10.77 7.17 -17.28
N ARG A 343 -9.80 6.67 -16.49
CA ARG A 343 -9.98 6.44 -15.05
C ARG A 343 -8.91 7.13 -14.19
N GLU A 344 -8.17 8.08 -14.76
CA GLU A 344 -7.17 8.87 -14.06
C GLU A 344 -7.78 10.19 -13.55
N VAL A 345 -7.48 10.61 -12.33
CA VAL A 345 -7.68 11.99 -11.85
C VAL A 345 -6.30 12.61 -11.73
N LYS A 346 -6.10 13.74 -12.41
CA LYS A 346 -4.85 14.48 -12.36
C LYS A 346 -4.98 15.61 -11.35
N ILE A 347 -4.04 15.65 -10.43
CA ILE A 347 -3.89 16.71 -9.44
C ILE A 347 -2.59 17.41 -9.75
N HIS A 348 -2.65 18.64 -10.23
CA HIS A 348 -1.46 19.47 -10.45
C HIS A 348 -1.38 20.53 -9.36
N GLN A 349 -0.19 20.83 -8.85
CA GLN A 349 0.03 21.88 -7.86
C GLN A 349 1.17 22.81 -8.27
N GLU A 350 0.97 24.10 -8.03
CA GLU A 350 1.96 25.16 -8.21
C GLU A 350 2.00 26.00 -6.93
N TYR A 351 3.18 26.46 -6.52
CA TYR A 351 3.34 27.33 -5.36
C TYR A 351 4.42 28.39 -5.66
N ASP A 352 4.07 29.67 -5.46
CA ASP A 352 4.95 30.81 -5.74
C ASP A 352 5.54 31.46 -4.48
N GLY A 353 5.33 30.86 -3.29
CA GLY A 353 5.73 31.43 -2.00
C GLY A 353 4.60 32.18 -1.27
N ALA A 354 3.53 32.58 -1.96
CA ALA A 354 2.38 33.27 -1.36
C ALA A 354 1.06 32.54 -1.61
N LEU A 355 0.93 31.94 -2.79
CA LEU A 355 -0.28 31.29 -3.26
C LEU A 355 0.05 29.90 -3.78
N ARG A 356 -0.69 28.91 -3.29
CA ARG A 356 -0.72 27.56 -3.83
C ARG A 356 -1.95 27.38 -4.71
N ILE A 357 -1.75 26.88 -5.91
CA ILE A 357 -2.83 26.57 -6.85
C ILE A 357 -2.82 25.06 -7.08
N VAL A 358 -3.91 24.40 -6.71
CA VAL A 358 -4.12 22.96 -6.94
C VAL A 358 -5.21 22.80 -7.99
N LYS A 359 -4.85 22.29 -9.16
CA LYS A 359 -5.77 22.02 -10.27
C LYS A 359 -6.18 20.56 -10.22
N LEU A 360 -7.48 20.31 -10.11
CA LEU A 360 -8.07 18.99 -10.16
C LEU A 360 -8.76 18.81 -11.52
N SER A 361 -8.31 17.84 -12.30
CA SER A 361 -8.92 17.50 -13.60
C SER A 361 -9.16 16.01 -13.73
N HIS A 362 -10.14 15.65 -14.55
CA HIS A 362 -10.31 14.28 -15.02
C HIS A 362 -10.44 14.28 -16.56
N PRO A 363 -9.88 13.32 -17.29
CA PRO A 363 -10.03 13.23 -18.73
C PRO A 363 -11.30 12.46 -19.16
N TRP A 364 -12.31 12.30 -18.30
CA TRP A 364 -13.40 11.34 -18.58
C TRP A 364 -14.51 11.89 -19.46
N ASN A 365 -14.97 11.06 -20.40
CA ASN A 365 -16.25 11.24 -21.08
C ASN A 365 -17.31 10.41 -20.35
N LEU A 366 -18.32 11.04 -19.75
CA LEU A 366 -19.49 10.37 -19.16
C LEU A 366 -19.23 9.44 -17.95
N PHE A 367 -18.01 9.39 -17.40
CA PHE A 367 -17.72 8.56 -16.23
C PHE A 367 -18.14 9.27 -14.93
N ASN A 368 -19.10 8.70 -14.22
CA ASN A 368 -19.41 9.12 -12.87
C ASN A 368 -18.51 8.35 -11.88
N ALA A 369 -17.55 9.03 -11.26
CA ALA A 369 -16.68 8.44 -10.25
C ALA A 369 -17.34 8.27 -8.88
N SER A 370 -18.46 8.94 -8.60
CA SER A 370 -19.15 8.88 -7.30
C SER A 370 -19.40 7.46 -6.77
N PRO A 371 -19.81 6.46 -7.59
CA PRO A 371 -19.99 5.09 -7.11
C PRO A 371 -18.71 4.40 -6.62
N LEU A 372 -17.53 4.92 -7.00
CA LEU A 372 -16.23 4.35 -6.64
C LEU A 372 -15.60 5.05 -5.43
N ILE A 373 -15.63 6.38 -5.44
CA ILE A 373 -14.87 7.20 -4.47
C ILE A 373 -15.76 8.04 -3.56
N GLY A 374 -17.08 7.94 -3.71
CA GLY A 374 -18.05 8.82 -3.06
C GLY A 374 -18.23 10.15 -3.79
N ASP A 375 -19.12 11.00 -3.29
CA ASP A 375 -19.52 12.23 -4.00
C ASP A 375 -18.54 13.40 -3.87
N THR A 376 -17.41 13.22 -3.18
CA THR A 376 -16.49 14.31 -2.85
C THR A 376 -15.05 13.83 -2.85
N TYR A 377 -14.19 14.53 -3.59
CA TYR A 377 -12.75 14.45 -3.44
C TYR A 377 -12.34 15.14 -2.15
N GLN A 378 -11.56 14.43 -1.32
CA GLN A 378 -10.95 14.99 -0.13
C GLN A 378 -9.45 15.15 -0.39
N LEU A 379 -9.01 16.40 -0.51
CA LEU A 379 -7.60 16.74 -0.74
C LEU A 379 -7.03 17.29 0.56
N ALA A 380 -6.06 16.59 1.12
CA ALA A 380 -5.31 17.09 2.27
C ALA A 380 -4.04 17.80 1.76
N LEU A 381 -3.85 19.04 2.21
CA LEU A 381 -2.69 19.87 1.95
C LEU A 381 -1.97 20.09 3.27
N TRP A 382 -0.71 19.64 3.33
CA TRP A 382 0.13 19.73 4.52
C TRP A 382 1.08 20.91 4.41
N THR A 383 1.33 21.55 5.54
CA THR A 383 2.40 22.56 5.69
C THR A 383 3.29 22.19 6.88
N GLU A 384 4.51 22.73 6.92
CA GLU A 384 5.40 22.52 8.04
C GLU A 384 4.80 23.09 9.33
N LYS A 385 4.78 22.30 10.41
CA LYS A 385 4.17 22.74 11.67
C LYS A 385 4.78 24.04 12.23
N CYS A 386 6.05 24.32 11.96
CA CYS A 386 6.72 25.54 12.43
C CYS A 386 6.35 26.80 11.64
N THR A 387 5.89 26.67 10.40
CA THR A 387 5.41 27.77 9.56
C THR A 387 3.89 27.76 9.39
N ALA A 388 3.23 26.70 9.88
CA ALA A 388 1.80 26.51 9.86
C ALA A 388 1.08 27.66 10.57
N PRO A 389 0.04 28.23 9.95
CA PRO A 389 -0.77 29.24 10.59
C PRO A 389 -1.42 28.74 11.88
N SER A 390 -1.46 29.61 12.88
CA SER A 390 -2.00 29.27 14.20
C SER A 390 -3.53 29.38 14.26
N ALA A 391 -4.16 30.15 13.37
CA ALA A 391 -5.60 30.33 13.31
C ALA A 391 -6.15 29.92 11.93
N SER A 392 -7.40 29.46 11.91
CA SER A 392 -8.08 29.10 10.65
C SER A 392 -8.35 30.31 9.76
N ASP A 393 -8.50 31.51 10.34
CA ASP A 393 -8.72 32.74 9.59
C ASP A 393 -7.48 33.20 8.79
N ASP A 394 -6.30 32.64 9.11
CA ASP A 394 -5.05 32.92 8.39
C ASP A 394 -4.95 32.11 7.08
N VAL A 395 -5.81 31.10 6.88
CA VAL A 395 -5.86 30.26 5.67
C VAL A 395 -7.12 30.56 4.90
N SER A 396 -6.97 30.99 3.66
CA SER A 396 -8.11 31.24 2.77
C SER A 396 -8.07 30.34 1.55
N VAL A 397 -9.21 29.72 1.25
CA VAL A 397 -9.41 28.88 0.06
C VAL A 397 -10.46 29.50 -0.84
N SER A 398 -10.17 29.58 -2.13
CA SER A 398 -11.14 29.94 -3.17
C SER A 398 -11.09 28.96 -4.32
N PHE A 399 -12.18 28.88 -5.08
CA PHE A 399 -12.32 27.95 -6.20
C PHE A 399 -12.58 28.72 -7.48
N GLN A 400 -11.87 28.37 -8.55
CA GLN A 400 -12.00 28.98 -9.86
C GLN A 400 -12.19 27.92 -10.96
N ASP A 401 -12.92 28.28 -12.01
CA ASP A 401 -12.94 27.51 -13.25
C ASP A 401 -11.68 27.79 -14.09
N ARG A 402 -11.60 27.15 -15.26
CA ARG A 402 -10.48 27.32 -16.20
C ARG A 402 -10.32 28.75 -16.72
N ASP A 403 -11.41 29.51 -16.76
CA ASP A 403 -11.46 30.88 -17.28
C ASP A 403 -11.15 31.90 -16.16
N GLY A 404 -10.86 31.43 -14.94
CA GLY A 404 -10.55 32.24 -13.77
C GLY A 404 -11.77 32.78 -13.04
N ASN A 405 -12.99 32.37 -13.44
CA ASN A 405 -14.20 32.80 -12.76
C ASN A 405 -14.38 32.04 -11.45
N SER A 406 -14.83 32.74 -10.40
CA SER A 406 -15.11 32.12 -9.11
C SER A 406 -16.24 31.09 -9.21
N ILE A 407 -16.02 29.90 -8.66
CA ILE A 407 -17.03 28.85 -8.52
C ILE A 407 -17.62 28.92 -7.11
N THR A 408 -18.95 28.99 -7.02
CA THR A 408 -19.69 28.92 -5.75
C THR A 408 -20.59 27.70 -5.74
N ASN A 409 -20.38 26.80 -4.77
CA ASN A 409 -21.22 25.63 -4.55
C ASN A 409 -21.18 25.26 -3.06
N SER A 410 -22.32 24.87 -2.47
CA SER A 410 -22.39 24.55 -1.04
C SER A 410 -21.58 23.31 -0.62
N GLY A 411 -21.21 22.45 -1.58
CA GLY A 411 -20.34 21.30 -1.34
C GLY A 411 -18.85 21.62 -1.48
N LEU A 412 -18.47 22.79 -2.00
CA LEU A 412 -17.09 23.27 -1.97
C LEU A 412 -16.80 23.83 -0.58
N THR A 413 -16.19 23.01 0.26
CA THR A 413 -15.86 23.37 1.63
C THR A 413 -14.40 23.09 1.92
N TYR A 414 -13.90 23.65 3.01
CA TYR A 414 -12.58 23.34 3.50
C TYR A 414 -12.55 23.45 5.02
N GLU A 415 -11.63 22.71 5.61
CA GLU A 415 -11.36 22.74 7.04
C GLU A 415 -9.85 22.82 7.24
N TYR A 416 -9.38 23.89 7.88
CA TYR A 416 -8.01 23.96 8.36
C TYR A 416 -7.94 23.54 9.82
N THR A 417 -7.04 22.61 10.13
CA THR A 417 -6.76 22.15 11.48
C THR A 417 -5.39 22.68 11.93
N PRO A 418 -5.31 23.83 12.65
CA PRO A 418 -4.05 24.45 13.05
C PRO A 418 -3.13 23.53 13.87
N SER A 419 -3.72 22.72 14.75
CA SER A 419 -2.96 21.78 15.60
C SER A 419 -2.18 20.73 14.79
N ARG A 420 -2.61 20.48 13.55
CA ARG A 420 -2.02 19.51 12.63
C ARG A 420 -1.23 20.16 11.49
N GLY A 421 -1.46 21.45 11.19
CA GLY A 421 -0.92 22.09 9.99
C GLY A 421 -1.47 21.46 8.71
N VAL A 422 -2.76 21.12 8.70
CA VAL A 422 -3.42 20.44 7.59
C VAL A 422 -4.65 21.21 7.17
N LEU A 423 -4.72 21.53 5.88
CA LEU A 423 -5.92 22.01 5.21
C LEU A 423 -6.56 20.85 4.45
N THR A 424 -7.79 20.49 4.80
CA THR A 424 -8.59 19.54 4.03
C THR A 424 -9.56 20.30 3.16
N VAL A 425 -9.50 20.08 1.85
CA VAL A 425 -10.40 20.69 0.86
C VAL A 425 -11.33 19.62 0.30
N TYR A 426 -12.61 19.95 0.25
CA TYR A 426 -13.68 19.08 -0.22
C TYR A 426 -14.19 19.60 -1.57
N VAL A 427 -14.03 18.79 -2.62
CA VAL A 427 -14.48 19.14 -3.98
C VAL A 427 -15.51 18.12 -4.44
N PRO A 428 -16.79 18.50 -4.64
CA PRO A 428 -17.80 17.60 -5.17
C PRO A 428 -17.36 17.02 -6.52
N VAL A 429 -17.50 15.69 -6.67
CA VAL A 429 -17.08 14.99 -7.90
C VAL A 429 -17.78 15.56 -9.13
N ALA A 430 -19.05 15.96 -8.99
CA ALA A 430 -19.86 16.55 -10.06
C ALA A 430 -19.39 17.92 -10.54
N LEU A 431 -18.54 18.63 -9.79
CA LEU A 431 -18.00 19.94 -10.19
C LEU A 431 -16.68 19.83 -10.93
N VAL A 432 -15.99 18.69 -10.84
CA VAL A 432 -14.80 18.47 -11.64
C VAL A 432 -15.27 18.32 -13.10
N PRO A 433 -14.72 19.08 -14.07
CA PRO A 433 -15.43 19.30 -15.33
C PRO A 433 -15.41 18.09 -16.27
N ASN A 434 -16.56 17.42 -16.50
CA ASN A 434 -16.79 16.37 -17.52
C ASN A 434 -16.50 16.87 -18.94
N LEU A 435 -15.87 16.05 -19.79
CA LEU A 435 -15.64 16.36 -21.22
C LEU A 435 -16.95 16.59 -22.01
N GLN A 436 -18.12 16.33 -21.42
CA GLN A 436 -19.38 16.71 -22.02
C GLN A 436 -19.62 18.22 -21.91
N ASN A 437 -19.08 18.98 -22.88
CA ASN A 437 -19.80 20.06 -23.55
C ASN A 437 -18.99 20.81 -24.65
N GLN A 438 -18.16 20.16 -25.50
CA GLN A 438 -17.83 20.72 -26.83
C GLN A 438 -17.02 19.79 -27.77
N LEU A 439 -17.64 19.48 -28.91
CA LEU A 439 -17.09 19.41 -30.28
C LEU A 439 -16.36 18.14 -30.81
N PRO A 440 -16.59 17.79 -32.10
CA PRO A 440 -15.75 16.87 -32.86
C PRO A 440 -14.40 17.53 -33.16
N GLY A 441 -13.32 16.89 -32.71
CA GLY A 441 -11.96 17.40 -32.79
C GLY A 441 -11.33 17.36 -31.40
N LEU A 442 -10.33 16.49 -31.24
CA LEU A 442 -9.60 16.26 -30.00
C LEU A 442 -9.02 17.58 -29.45
N VAL A 443 -9.70 18.22 -28.50
CA VAL A 443 -9.09 19.21 -27.60
C VAL A 443 -8.45 18.45 -26.43
N SER A 444 -7.26 18.89 -26.01
CA SER A 444 -6.47 18.24 -24.97
C SER A 444 -7.22 18.19 -23.62
N PRO A 445 -7.14 17.10 -22.84
CA PRO A 445 -7.66 17.04 -21.47
C PRO A 445 -7.08 18.09 -20.50
N GLU A 446 -6.00 18.78 -20.89
CA GLU A 446 -5.28 19.75 -20.07
C GLU A 446 -6.09 21.03 -19.75
N ASP A 447 -7.16 21.31 -20.49
CA ASP A 447 -7.92 22.58 -20.40
C ASP A 447 -9.18 22.52 -19.50
N HIS A 448 -9.41 21.43 -18.76
CA HIS A 448 -10.63 21.22 -17.96
C HIS A 448 -10.31 20.87 -16.50
N PHE A 449 -10.35 21.86 -15.61
CA PHE A 449 -10.04 21.68 -14.19
C PHE A 449 -10.89 22.57 -13.27
N VAL A 450 -11.01 22.15 -12.01
CA VAL A 450 -11.31 23.06 -10.89
C VAL A 450 -9.99 23.50 -10.28
N SER A 451 -9.78 24.81 -10.17
CA SER A 451 -8.61 25.39 -9.51
C SER A 451 -8.95 25.72 -8.07
N ILE A 452 -8.27 25.07 -7.13
CA ILE A 452 -8.30 25.35 -5.70
C ILE A 452 -7.13 26.29 -5.40
N ARG A 453 -7.44 27.50 -4.95
CA ARG A 453 -6.44 28.53 -4.65
C ARG A 453 -6.35 28.68 -3.15
N VAL A 454 -5.18 28.41 -2.60
CA VAL A 454 -4.91 28.43 -1.16
C VAL A 454 -3.85 29.49 -0.88
N SER A 455 -4.20 30.48 -0.08
CA SER A 455 -3.26 31.47 0.45
C SER A 455 -3.16 31.38 1.96
N GLY A 456 -2.01 31.81 2.48
CA GLY A 456 -1.69 31.72 3.90
C GLY A 456 -1.24 30.34 4.35
N LEU A 457 -1.12 29.35 3.44
CA LEU A 457 -0.62 28.01 3.75
C LEU A 457 0.73 27.78 3.03
N PRO A 458 1.87 28.01 3.69
CA PRO A 458 3.19 27.87 3.08
C PRO A 458 3.53 26.43 2.67
#